data_AF-A0AAI7ZVW5-F1
#
_entry.id   AF-A0AAI7ZVW5-F1
#
_cell.length_a   1.000
_cell.length_b   1.000
_cell.length_c   1.000
_cell.angle_alpha   90.00
_cell.angle_beta   90.00
_cell.angle_gamma   90.00
#
_symmetry.space_group_name_H-M   'P 1'
#
loop_
_entity.id
_entity.type
_entity.pdbx_description
1 polymer ?
#
loop_
_entity_poly.entity_id
_entity_poly.type
_entity_poly.pdbx_seq_one_letter_code
_entity_poly.pdbx_strand_id
1 'polypeptide(L)'
;MRLFFKEPSKMDQQERFKRLYADVKNPNYVKNYRGSKHAELEKLQDGAIIGDGRSDFTLKTESYTLKHNNQSFVLLDVPGIEGDEKKVKQQISDATRKAHAIFYVTKTPAPPQKGE
;
A
#
# COMPACT_ATOMS: atom_id res chain seq x y z
N MET A 1 3.02 6.85 0.32
CA MET A 1 2.03 5.93 0.90
C MET A 1 1.06 6.68 1.80
N ARG A 2 -0.23 6.38 1.69
CA ARG A 2 -1.31 6.81 2.59
C ARG A 2 -2.10 5.57 3.04
N LEU A 3 -2.66 5.60 4.24
CA LEU A 3 -3.51 4.53 4.79
C LEU A 3 -4.89 5.08 5.12
N PHE A 4 -5.93 4.34 4.74
CA PHE A 4 -7.33 4.65 5.03
C PHE A 4 -7.96 3.45 5.73
N PHE A 5 -8.66 3.69 6.84
CA PHE A 5 -9.53 2.68 7.43
C PHE A 5 -10.98 2.94 7.02
N LYS A 6 -11.74 1.87 6.82
CA LYS A 6 -13.17 2.00 6.53
C LYS A 6 -14.02 2.27 7.76
N GLU A 7 -13.62 1.72 8.89
CA GLU A 7 -14.36 1.84 10.14
C GLU A 7 -14.15 3.23 10.76
N PRO A 8 -15.21 4.01 11.04
CA PRO A 8 -15.07 5.33 11.67
C PRO A 8 -14.38 5.29 13.04
N SER A 9 -14.51 4.19 13.78
CA SER A 9 -13.83 3.97 15.06
C SER A 9 -12.31 3.83 14.94
N LYS A 10 -11.78 3.74 13.71
CA LYS A 10 -10.35 3.57 13.42
C LYS A 10 -9.65 4.87 12.99
N MET A 11 -10.34 6.00 13.08
CA MET A 11 -9.81 7.31 12.63
C MET A 11 -8.58 7.75 13.46
N ASP A 12 -8.57 7.44 14.76
CA ASP A 12 -7.41 7.74 15.62
C ASP A 12 -6.17 6.94 15.19
N GLN A 13 -6.34 5.68 14.82
CA GLN A 13 -5.28 4.82 14.30
C GLN A 13 -4.78 5.36 12.95
N GLN A 14 -5.67 5.86 12.11
CA GLN A 14 -5.28 6.53 10.87
C GLN A 14 -4.43 7.78 11.13
N GLU A 15 -4.80 8.60 12.11
CA GLU A 15 -4.06 9.80 12.46
C GLU A 15 -2.69 9.47 13.08
N ARG A 16 -2.62 8.44 13.93
CA ARG A 16 -1.35 7.91 14.44
C ARG A 16 -0.44 7.43 13.32
N PHE A 17 -0.99 6.76 12.30
CA PHE A 17 -0.22 6.34 11.14
C PHE A 17 0.34 7.52 10.35
N LYS A 18 -0.46 8.58 10.13
CA LYS A 18 0.03 9.80 9.45
C LYS A 18 1.21 10.44 10.18
N ARG A 19 1.13 10.53 11.51
CA ARG A 19 2.23 11.06 12.35
C ARG A 19 3.48 10.20 12.23
N LEU A 20 3.36 8.89 12.42
CA LEU A 20 4.46 7.95 12.25
C LEU A 20 5.10 8.06 10.86
N TYR A 21 4.29 8.14 9.80
CA TYR A 21 4.79 8.28 8.43
C TYR A 21 5.50 9.63 8.18
N ALA A 22 5.06 10.71 8.83
CA ALA A 22 5.75 12.00 8.79
C ALA A 22 7.12 11.92 9.48
N ASP A 23 7.21 11.26 10.63
CA ASP A 23 8.47 11.02 11.35
C ASP A 23 9.44 10.19 10.50
N VAL A 24 8.95 9.13 9.85
CA VAL A 24 9.76 8.29 8.95
C VAL A 24 10.23 9.06 7.71
N LYS A 25 9.55 10.14 7.31
CA LYS A 25 10.01 11.03 6.23
C LYS A 25 11.01 12.09 6.69
N ASN A 26 11.22 12.27 7.99
CA ASN A 26 12.22 13.20 8.50
C ASN A 26 13.63 12.73 8.06
N PRO A 27 14.42 13.55 7.35
CA PRO A 27 15.74 13.16 6.84
C PRO A 27 16.68 12.62 7.94
N ASN A 28 16.55 13.13 9.17
CA ASN A 28 17.35 12.69 10.32
C ASN A 28 16.93 11.29 10.82
N TYR A 29 15.65 10.93 10.71
CA TYR A 29 15.15 9.60 11.04
C TYR A 29 15.56 8.57 9.98
N VAL A 30 15.42 8.94 8.70
CA VAL A 30 15.79 8.08 7.55
C VAL A 30 17.28 7.70 7.59
N LYS A 31 18.17 8.64 7.91
CA LYS A 31 19.62 8.37 7.99
C LYS A 31 19.97 7.28 9.02
N ASN A 32 19.30 7.26 10.16
CA ASN A 32 19.58 6.29 11.24
C ASN A 32 18.92 4.91 10.97
N TYR A 33 17.78 4.86 10.30
CA TYR A 33 17.09 3.61 9.96
C TYR A 33 17.63 2.90 8.71
N ARG A 34 18.24 3.64 7.76
CA ARG A 34 18.76 3.07 6.50
C ARG A 34 19.98 2.17 6.66
N GLY A 35 20.76 2.30 7.73
CA GLY A 35 22.06 1.63 7.85
C GLY A 35 21.99 0.13 8.16
N SER A 36 21.19 -0.27 9.16
CA SER A 36 21.21 -1.65 9.68
C SER A 36 20.01 -2.49 9.25
N LYS A 37 18.79 -1.93 9.30
CA LYS A 37 17.54 -2.68 9.05
C LYS A 37 17.26 -2.89 7.56
N HIS A 38 17.78 -2.01 6.70
CA HIS A 38 17.56 -2.07 5.25
C HIS A 38 18.25 -3.29 4.63
N ALA A 39 19.44 -3.66 5.12
CA ALA A 39 20.20 -4.82 4.66
C ALA A 39 19.53 -6.16 5.02
N GLU A 40 18.81 -6.22 6.14
CA GLU A 40 18.02 -7.40 6.52
C GLU A 40 16.76 -7.53 5.66
N LEU A 41 16.05 -6.42 5.43
CA LEU A 41 14.84 -6.39 4.60
C LEU A 41 15.14 -6.67 3.12
N GLU A 42 16.30 -6.24 2.61
CA GLU A 42 16.76 -6.51 1.25
C GLU A 42 16.95 -8.00 0.97
N LYS A 43 17.25 -8.83 1.98
CA LYS A 43 17.33 -10.29 1.83
C LYS A 43 15.97 -10.97 1.79
N LEU A 44 14.92 -10.27 2.22
CA LEU A 44 13.56 -10.77 2.29
C LEU A 44 12.69 -10.29 1.13
N GLN A 45 13.22 -9.40 0.27
CA GLN A 45 12.54 -8.99 -0.95
C GLN A 45 12.83 -9.99 -2.07
N ASP A 46 11.79 -10.49 -2.74
CA ASP A 46 11.92 -11.20 -4.01
C ASP A 46 11.60 -10.31 -5.21
N GLY A 47 10.98 -9.15 -4.96
CA GLY A 47 10.52 -8.21 -5.98
C GLY A 47 9.46 -8.80 -6.92
N ALA A 48 9.00 -10.03 -6.70
CA ALA A 48 8.17 -10.79 -7.65
C ALA A 48 6.77 -10.18 -7.82
N ILE A 49 6.32 -9.41 -6.83
CA ILE A 49 5.02 -8.73 -6.80
C ILE A 49 5.08 -7.30 -7.35
N ILE A 50 6.26 -6.68 -7.39
CA ILE A 50 6.45 -5.38 -8.03
C ILE A 50 6.53 -5.72 -9.51
N GLY A 51 5.44 -5.46 -10.25
CA GLY A 51 5.30 -5.84 -11.65
C GLY A 51 6.55 -5.56 -12.51
N ASP A 52 6.61 -6.17 -13.69
CA ASP A 52 7.77 -6.19 -14.59
C ASP A 52 8.27 -4.82 -15.14
N GLY A 53 7.86 -3.72 -14.53
CA GLY A 53 8.19 -2.35 -14.91
C GLY A 53 7.17 -1.73 -15.87
N ARG A 54 6.23 -2.52 -16.42
CA ARG A 54 5.15 -1.99 -17.27
C ARG A 54 4.09 -1.30 -16.42
N SER A 55 3.52 -0.23 -16.97
CA SER A 55 2.26 0.33 -16.47
C SER A 55 1.17 -0.74 -16.58
N ASP A 56 0.26 -0.78 -15.61
CA ASP A 56 -0.93 -1.66 -15.62
C ASP A 56 -0.63 -3.17 -15.68
N PHE A 57 0.51 -3.61 -15.13
CA PHE A 57 0.89 -5.04 -15.09
C PHE A 57 -0.15 -5.92 -14.37
N THR A 58 -0.62 -5.47 -13.21
CA THR A 58 -1.64 -6.17 -12.43
C THR A 58 -3.01 -5.87 -13.03
N LEU A 59 -3.59 -6.82 -13.76
CA LEU A 59 -4.95 -6.68 -14.33
C LEU A 59 -6.02 -7.44 -13.52
N LYS A 60 -5.60 -8.33 -12.62
CA LYS A 60 -6.46 -9.11 -11.74
C LYS A 60 -6.02 -8.89 -10.30
N THR A 61 -6.98 -8.92 -9.38
CA THR A 61 -6.68 -8.82 -7.96
C THR A 61 -6.07 -10.13 -7.46
N GLU A 62 -4.87 -10.07 -6.89
CA GLU A 62 -4.21 -11.21 -6.26
C GLU A 62 -4.33 -11.12 -4.73
N SER A 63 -4.42 -12.28 -4.06
CA SER A 63 -4.61 -12.34 -2.61
C SER A 63 -3.47 -13.09 -1.92
N TYR A 64 -2.88 -12.46 -0.91
CA TYR A 64 -1.78 -13.03 -0.13
C TYR A 64 -2.21 -13.17 1.32
N THR A 65 -2.19 -14.39 1.83
CA THR A 65 -2.46 -14.64 3.25
C THR A 65 -1.17 -14.46 4.04
N LEU A 66 -1.18 -13.51 4.95
CA LEU A 66 -0.04 -13.17 5.80
C LEU A 66 -0.39 -13.47 7.26
N LYS A 67 0.63 -13.81 8.05
CA LYS A 67 0.48 -14.05 9.49
C LYS A 67 1.56 -13.28 10.25
N HIS A 68 1.15 -12.52 11.26
CA HIS A 68 2.05 -11.79 12.14
C HIS A 68 1.51 -11.85 13.58
N ASN A 69 2.36 -12.21 14.55
CA ASN A 69 1.99 -12.33 15.96
C ASN A 69 0.68 -13.10 16.19
N ASN A 70 0.56 -14.29 15.60
CA ASN A 70 -0.65 -15.14 15.63
C ASN A 70 -1.91 -14.58 14.96
N GLN A 71 -1.85 -13.40 14.36
CA GLN A 71 -2.97 -12.82 13.63
C GLN A 71 -2.78 -13.01 12.12
N SER A 72 -3.78 -13.60 11.48
CA SER A 72 -3.82 -13.74 10.03
C SER A 72 -4.56 -12.57 9.41
N PHE A 73 -4.05 -12.06 8.29
CA PHE A 73 -4.72 -11.05 7.47
C PHE A 73 -4.43 -11.31 6.01
N VAL A 74 -5.29 -10.78 5.13
CA VAL A 74 -5.13 -10.91 3.68
C VAL A 74 -4.72 -9.57 3.11
N LEU A 75 -3.62 -9.56 2.35
CA LEU A 75 -3.23 -8.45 1.51
C LEU A 75 -3.79 -8.69 0.11
N LEU A 76 -4.60 -7.75 -0.38
CA LEU A 76 -5.11 -7.76 -1.75
C LEU A 76 -4.24 -6.82 -2.57
N ASP A 77 -3.50 -7.37 -3.54
CA ASP A 77 -2.81 -6.57 -4.55
C ASP A 77 -3.78 -6.30 -5.69
N VAL A 78 -4.01 -5.04 -6.00
CA VAL A 78 -5.06 -4.58 -6.91
C VAL A 78 -4.43 -3.93 -8.14
N PRO A 79 -5.14 -3.92 -9.28
CA PRO A 79 -4.69 -3.18 -10.44
C PRO A 79 -4.34 -1.72 -10.17
N GLY A 80 -3.32 -1.25 -10.87
CA GLY A 80 -2.96 0.17 -10.87
C GLY A 80 -4.11 1.04 -11.37
N ILE A 81 -4.15 2.28 -10.87
CA ILE A 81 -5.12 3.29 -11.30
C ILE A 81 -4.48 4.38 -12.17
N GLU A 82 -3.20 4.24 -12.51
CA GLU A 82 -2.47 5.19 -13.34
C GLU A 82 -2.64 4.81 -14.83
N GLY A 83 -3.85 4.99 -15.39
CA GLY A 83 -4.14 4.59 -16.77
C GLY A 83 -5.63 4.51 -17.13
N ASP A 84 -6.00 3.55 -17.98
CA ASP A 84 -7.39 3.32 -18.40
C ASP A 84 -8.18 2.52 -17.35
N GLU A 85 -8.60 3.21 -16.29
CA GLU A 85 -9.28 2.62 -15.14
C GLU A 85 -10.57 1.86 -15.50
N LYS A 86 -11.21 2.17 -16.65
CA LYS A 86 -12.46 1.53 -17.07
C LYS A 86 -12.32 0.01 -17.18
N LYS A 87 -11.13 -0.49 -17.52
CA LYS A 87 -10.84 -1.92 -17.68
C LYS A 87 -10.76 -2.68 -16.34
N VAL A 88 -10.44 -1.99 -15.25
CA VAL A 88 -10.12 -2.60 -13.95
C VAL A 88 -11.03 -2.13 -12.81
N LYS A 89 -11.93 -1.19 -13.08
CA LYS A 89 -12.88 -0.61 -12.11
C LYS A 89 -13.63 -1.66 -11.28
N GLN A 90 -14.10 -2.74 -11.91
CA GLN A 90 -14.84 -3.80 -11.21
C GLN A 90 -13.95 -4.53 -10.20
N GLN A 91 -12.72 -4.90 -10.60
CA GLN A 91 -11.74 -5.56 -9.74
C GLN A 91 -11.41 -4.70 -8.51
N ILE A 92 -11.11 -3.42 -8.74
CA ILE A 92 -10.79 -2.47 -7.68
C ILE A 92 -11.99 -2.27 -6.75
N SER A 93 -13.22 -2.16 -7.30
CA SER A 93 -14.43 -2.03 -6.49
C SER A 93 -14.67 -3.24 -5.59
N ASP A 94 -14.52 -4.45 -6.13
CA ASP A 94 -14.69 -5.69 -5.38
C ASP A 94 -13.66 -5.85 -4.27
N ALA A 95 -12.39 -5.55 -4.56
CA ALA A 95 -11.31 -5.58 -3.58
C ALA A 95 -11.51 -4.52 -2.49
N THR A 96 -11.82 -3.29 -2.92
CA THR A 96 -12.10 -2.17 -2.01
C THR A 96 -13.24 -2.52 -1.09
N ARG A 97 -14.35 -3.13 -1.57
CA ARG A 97 -15.49 -3.54 -0.75
C ARG A 97 -15.12 -4.55 0.34
N LYS A 98 -14.21 -5.49 0.05
CA LYS A 98 -13.74 -6.50 1.02
C LYS A 98 -12.72 -5.96 2.03
N ALA A 99 -11.96 -4.93 1.66
CA ALA A 99 -10.86 -4.43 2.48
C ALA A 99 -11.35 -3.71 3.76
N HIS A 100 -10.65 -3.95 4.88
CA HIS A 100 -10.81 -3.20 6.13
C HIS A 100 -9.97 -1.92 6.16
N ALA A 101 -8.81 -1.97 5.50
CA ALA A 101 -7.88 -0.87 5.36
C ALA A 101 -7.29 -0.85 3.95
N ILE A 102 -6.97 0.34 3.45
CA ILE A 102 -6.49 0.55 2.08
C ILE A 102 -5.16 1.31 2.15
N PHE A 103 -4.12 0.72 1.58
CA PHE A 103 -2.85 1.39 1.32
C PHE A 103 -2.87 1.98 -0.07
N TYR A 104 -2.72 3.30 -0.16
CA TYR A 104 -2.54 3.99 -1.43
C TYR A 104 -1.07 4.33 -1.62
N VAL A 105 -0.43 3.70 -2.60
CA VAL A 105 0.99 3.82 -2.90
C VAL A 105 1.15 4.55 -4.22
N THR A 106 1.95 5.61 -4.22
CA THR A 106 2.23 6.45 -5.39
C THR A 106 3.73 6.76 -5.44
N LYS A 107 4.30 6.87 -6.64
CA LYS A 107 5.69 7.33 -6.83
C LYS A 107 5.85 8.79 -6.40
N THR A 108 4.87 9.62 -6.73
CA THR A 108 4.86 11.06 -6.41
C THR A 108 3.86 11.34 -5.29
N PRO A 109 4.17 12.22 -4.32
CA PRO A 109 3.25 12.58 -3.24
C PRO A 109 2.05 13.46 -3.68
N ALA A 110 1.52 13.26 -4.89
CA ALA A 110 0.34 13.96 -5.38
C ALA A 110 -0.95 13.46 -4.68
N PRO A 111 -1.98 14.32 -4.50
CA PRO A 111 -3.33 13.85 -4.16
C PRO A 111 -3.84 12.86 -5.22
N PRO A 112 -4.75 11.94 -4.87
CA PRO A 112 -5.41 11.12 -5.89
C PRO A 112 -6.06 12.05 -6.93
N GLN A 113 -5.98 11.71 -8.22
CA GLN A 113 -6.70 12.46 -9.23
C GLN A 113 -8.20 12.36 -8.91
N LYS A 114 -8.92 13.48 -9.01
CA LYS A 114 -10.37 13.45 -8.96
C LYS A 114 -10.80 12.78 -10.25
N GLY A 115 -11.38 11.57 -10.15
CA GLY A 115 -12.02 10.94 -11.30
C GLY A 115 -13.02 11.91 -11.93
N GLU A 116 -13.02 11.98 -13.25
CA GLU A 116 -14.10 12.65 -14.00
C GLU A 116 -15.45 11.96 -13.77
#